data_AF-A0A2N1YNG3-F1
#
_entry.id   AF-A0A2N1YNG3-F1
#
_cell.length_a   1.000
_cell.length_b   1.000
_cell.length_c   1.000
_cell.angle_alpha   90.00
_cell.angle_beta   90.00
_cell.angle_gamma   90.00
#
_symmetry.space_group_name_H-M   'P 1'
#
loop_
_entity.id
_entity.type
_entity.pdbx_description
1 polymer ?
#
loop_
_entity_poly.entity_id
_entity_poly.type
_entity_poly.pdbx_seq_one_letter_code
_entity_poly.pdbx_strand_id
1 'polypeptide(L)'
;MPKTSFALLRMAVCFLLLLVMVRPALALNFTVSTEAELRAAIETVNGTAGTHFIQFSSDITLTSPLPPILNSVTLRGNQFTLSGADQHRLLLIGASQDAGGPRILVNLNDLVLAQGLAQGGDGADGGGGGLGGGGAVFVNSRADVVINNVTMENNAAVGGAGAAGVG
;
A
#
# COMPACT_ATOMS: atom_id res chain seq x y z
N MET A 1 15.08 -57.73 11.25
CA MET A 1 15.20 -56.31 11.67
C MET A 1 14.63 -55.42 10.57
N PRO A 2 13.51 -54.70 10.81
CA PRO A 2 12.81 -53.92 9.79
C PRO A 2 13.41 -52.51 9.70
N LYS A 3 13.93 -52.10 8.54
CA LYS A 3 14.50 -50.74 8.34
C LYS A 3 13.81 -49.93 7.24
N THR A 4 12.84 -50.50 6.52
CA THR A 4 12.18 -49.85 5.37
C THR A 4 10.88 -49.12 5.72
N SER A 5 10.24 -49.42 6.85
CA SER A 5 8.95 -48.83 7.26
C SER A 5 9.06 -47.37 7.78
N PHE A 6 10.23 -46.99 8.33
CA PHE A 6 10.44 -45.64 8.90
C PHE A 6 10.69 -44.54 7.86
N ALA A 7 11.11 -44.87 6.63
CA ALA A 7 11.40 -43.89 5.58
C ALA A 7 10.13 -43.41 4.86
N LEU A 8 9.19 -44.31 4.58
CA LEU A 8 7.90 -43.99 3.97
C LEU A 8 6.98 -43.20 4.93
N LEU A 9 7.01 -43.51 6.22
CA LEU A 9 6.26 -42.76 7.23
C LEU A 9 6.79 -41.33 7.43
N ARG A 10 8.10 -41.10 7.26
CA ARG A 10 8.72 -39.76 7.34
C ARG A 10 8.42 -38.88 6.14
N MET A 11 8.29 -39.43 4.92
CA MET A 11 7.88 -38.67 3.74
C MET A 11 6.39 -38.31 3.77
N ALA A 12 5.52 -39.20 4.24
CA ALA A 12 4.10 -38.92 4.38
C ALA A 12 3.83 -37.81 5.43
N VAL A 13 4.59 -37.78 6.52
CA VAL A 13 4.50 -36.72 7.55
C VAL A 13 5.01 -35.37 7.03
N CYS A 14 6.06 -35.32 6.19
CA CYS A 14 6.48 -34.06 5.56
C CYS A 14 5.48 -33.53 4.53
N PHE A 15 4.80 -34.41 3.78
CA PHE A 15 3.76 -34.00 2.83
C PHE A 15 2.48 -33.53 3.55
N LEU A 16 2.13 -34.17 4.68
CA LEU A 16 1.01 -33.77 5.52
C LEU A 16 1.29 -32.48 6.33
N LEU A 17 2.55 -32.22 6.71
CA LEU A 17 2.97 -30.93 7.27
C LEU A 17 3.06 -29.80 6.22
N LEU A 18 3.31 -30.11 4.94
CA LEU A 18 3.26 -29.12 3.85
C LEU A 18 1.81 -28.70 3.52
N LEU A 19 0.83 -29.59 3.74
CA LEU A 19 -0.59 -29.35 3.46
C LEU A 19 -1.30 -28.45 4.49
N VAL A 20 -0.68 -28.16 5.65
CA VAL A 20 -1.26 -27.28 6.69
C VAL A 20 -0.97 -25.78 6.44
N MET A 21 -0.13 -25.43 5.47
CA MET A 21 0.25 -24.03 5.24
C MET A 21 -0.43 -23.36 4.03
N VAL A 22 -1.40 -24.00 3.39
CA VAL A 22 -2.27 -23.29 2.43
C VAL A 22 -3.47 -22.74 3.20
N ARG A 23 -3.28 -21.59 3.85
CA ARG A 23 -4.41 -20.83 4.37
C ARG A 23 -5.26 -20.41 3.15
N PRO A 24 -6.55 -20.73 3.09
CA PRO A 24 -7.39 -20.24 2.01
C PRO A 24 -7.33 -18.71 2.01
N ALA A 25 -6.87 -18.15 0.91
CA ALA A 25 -6.88 -16.71 0.70
C ALA A 25 -8.34 -16.27 0.61
N LEU A 26 -8.82 -15.57 1.64
CA LEU A 26 -10.12 -14.92 1.58
C LEU A 26 -9.98 -13.69 0.70
N ALA A 27 -10.83 -13.60 -0.33
CA ALA A 27 -10.95 -12.40 -1.13
C ALA A 27 -12.02 -11.50 -0.53
N LEU A 28 -11.62 -10.33 -0.02
CA LEU A 28 -12.55 -9.35 0.51
C LEU A 28 -12.85 -8.28 -0.55
N ASN A 29 -14.12 -7.87 -0.60
CA ASN A 29 -14.57 -6.76 -1.44
C ASN A 29 -15.14 -5.67 -0.53
N PHE A 30 -14.53 -4.50 -0.53
CA PHE A 30 -14.97 -3.33 0.22
C PHE A 30 -15.59 -2.34 -0.76
N THR A 31 -16.78 -1.82 -0.46
CA THR A 31 -17.33 -0.66 -1.15
C THR A 31 -17.15 0.55 -0.25
N VAL A 32 -16.57 1.63 -0.77
CA VAL A 32 -16.18 2.79 0.02
C VAL A 32 -16.77 4.06 -0.60
N SER A 33 -17.41 4.86 0.24
CA SER A 33 -18.00 6.16 -0.08
C SER A 33 -17.48 7.30 0.80
N THR A 34 -16.68 6.98 1.80
CA THR A 34 -16.13 7.95 2.75
C THR A 34 -14.66 7.67 3.05
N GLU A 35 -13.95 8.68 3.54
CA GLU A 35 -12.56 8.52 3.99
C GLU A 35 -12.43 7.44 5.08
N ALA A 36 -13.36 7.41 6.04
CA ALA A 36 -13.33 6.45 7.13
C ALA A 36 -13.45 5.00 6.64
N GLU A 37 -14.33 4.75 5.67
CA GLU A 37 -14.48 3.43 5.05
C GLU A 37 -13.23 3.03 4.25
N LEU A 38 -12.65 3.96 3.48
CA LEU A 38 -11.42 3.72 2.75
C LEU A 38 -10.25 3.37 3.68
N ARG A 39 -10.10 4.12 4.77
CA ARG A 39 -9.09 3.87 5.81
C ARG A 39 -9.26 2.49 6.44
N ALA A 40 -10.47 2.16 6.89
CA ALA A 40 -10.77 0.87 7.51
C ALA A 40 -10.56 -0.30 6.53
N ALA A 41 -10.88 -0.10 5.24
CA ALA A 41 -10.61 -1.10 4.20
C ALA A 41 -9.12 -1.35 4.03
N ILE A 42 -8.29 -0.29 3.95
CA ILE A 42 -6.82 -0.43 3.84
C ILE A 42 -6.24 -1.14 5.08
N GLU A 43 -6.68 -0.79 6.28
CA GLU A 43 -6.24 -1.44 7.52
C GLU A 43 -6.59 -2.93 7.54
N THR A 44 -7.81 -3.28 7.10
CA THR A 44 -8.24 -4.68 7.01
C THR A 44 -7.44 -5.46 5.97
N VAL A 45 -7.20 -4.86 4.80
CA VAL A 45 -6.34 -5.42 3.74
C VAL A 45 -4.92 -5.65 4.24
N ASN A 46 -4.35 -4.72 4.99
CA ASN A 46 -3.02 -4.85 5.57
C ASN A 46 -2.93 -5.96 6.64
N GLY A 47 -4.02 -6.23 7.36
CA GLY A 47 -4.09 -7.30 8.36
C GLY A 47 -4.42 -8.69 7.80
N THR A 48 -4.87 -8.78 6.55
CA THR A 48 -5.47 -10.00 6.01
C THR A 48 -4.76 -10.47 4.74
N ALA A 49 -4.31 -11.72 4.71
CA ALA A 49 -3.77 -12.32 3.49
C ALA A 49 -4.89 -12.64 2.49
N GLY A 50 -4.65 -12.37 1.20
CA GLY A 50 -5.57 -12.74 0.13
C GLY A 50 -5.61 -11.74 -1.02
N THR A 51 -6.51 -11.96 -1.96
CA THR A 51 -6.76 -11.05 -3.09
C THR A 51 -7.89 -10.10 -2.71
N HIS A 52 -7.58 -8.83 -2.48
CA HIS A 52 -8.57 -7.86 -2.01
C HIS A 52 -8.96 -6.85 -3.08
N PHE A 53 -10.18 -6.36 -2.98
CA PHE A 53 -10.73 -5.32 -3.85
C PHE A 53 -11.31 -4.19 -3.01
N ILE A 54 -10.94 -2.95 -3.32
CA ILE A 54 -11.54 -1.74 -2.77
C ILE A 54 -12.23 -1.02 -3.92
N GLN A 55 -13.54 -0.91 -3.85
CA GLN A 55 -14.41 -0.33 -4.86
C GLN A 55 -14.92 1.03 -4.38
N PHE A 56 -14.59 2.08 -5.11
CA PHE A 56 -15.15 3.41 -4.85
C PHE A 56 -16.59 3.48 -5.35
N SER A 57 -17.46 4.07 -4.54
CA SER A 57 -18.87 4.36 -4.88
C SER A 57 -19.21 5.86 -4.80
N SER A 58 -18.25 6.70 -4.44
CA SER A 58 -18.34 8.17 -4.53
C SER A 58 -16.94 8.77 -4.54
N ASP A 59 -16.87 10.08 -4.81
CA ASP A 59 -15.66 10.86 -4.56
C ASP A 59 -15.34 10.87 -3.06
N ILE A 60 -14.04 10.85 -2.75
CA ILE A 60 -13.52 10.86 -1.39
C ILE A 60 -12.45 11.96 -1.31
N THR A 61 -12.61 12.87 -0.35
CA THR A 61 -11.62 13.90 -0.03
C THR A 61 -11.00 13.58 1.32
N LEU A 62 -9.67 13.58 1.38
CA LEU A 62 -8.92 13.30 2.60
C LEU A 62 -8.91 14.52 3.51
N THR A 63 -9.12 14.26 4.79
CA THR A 63 -8.93 15.19 5.92
C THR A 63 -7.76 14.78 6.81
N SER A 64 -7.19 13.61 6.56
CA SER A 64 -5.98 13.13 7.20
C SER A 64 -5.22 12.12 6.31
N PRO A 65 -3.90 11.93 6.50
CA PRO A 65 -3.13 10.96 5.71
C PRO A 65 -3.69 9.53 5.84
N LEU A 66 -3.79 8.79 4.73
CA LEU A 66 -4.15 7.37 4.74
C LEU A 66 -3.00 6.51 5.30
N PRO A 67 -3.30 5.35 5.92
CA PRO A 67 -2.26 4.38 6.25
C PRO A 67 -1.59 3.85 4.96
N PRO A 68 -0.33 3.39 5.03
CA PRO A 68 0.35 2.79 3.88
C PRO A 68 -0.39 1.52 3.43
N ILE A 69 -0.33 1.21 2.13
CA ILE A 69 -0.78 -0.08 1.58
C ILE A 69 0.38 -1.06 1.64
N LEU A 70 0.22 -2.11 2.44
CA LEU A 70 1.26 -3.09 2.78
C LEU A 70 0.95 -4.51 2.27
N ASN A 71 -0.20 -4.72 1.64
CA ASN A 71 -0.61 -5.97 1.00
C ASN A 71 -1.12 -5.72 -0.42
N SER A 72 -1.09 -6.78 -1.23
CA SER A 72 -1.62 -6.72 -2.60
C SER A 72 -3.13 -6.45 -2.59
N VAL A 73 -3.55 -5.48 -3.41
CA VAL A 73 -4.94 -5.04 -3.50
C VAL A 73 -5.21 -4.42 -4.86
N THR A 74 -6.47 -4.51 -5.29
CA THR A 74 -6.95 -3.79 -6.47
C THR A 74 -7.92 -2.69 -6.04
N LEU A 75 -7.57 -1.44 -6.32
CA LEU A 75 -8.43 -0.28 -6.18
C LEU A 75 -9.19 -0.08 -7.49
N ARG A 76 -10.52 -0.13 -7.41
CA ARG A 76 -11.44 0.10 -8.53
C ARG A 76 -12.14 1.43 -8.30
N GLY A 77 -11.84 2.41 -9.13
CA GLY A 77 -12.30 3.77 -8.91
C GLY A 77 -13.66 4.09 -9.49
N ASN A 78 -14.15 3.37 -10.50
CA ASN A 78 -15.39 3.73 -11.21
C ASN A 78 -15.44 5.20 -11.68
N GLN A 79 -14.28 5.75 -12.06
CA GLN A 79 -14.07 7.16 -12.42
C GLN A 79 -14.27 8.17 -11.27
N PHE A 80 -14.40 7.72 -10.02
CA PHE A 80 -14.44 8.61 -8.86
C PHE A 80 -13.07 9.18 -8.51
N THR A 81 -13.11 10.30 -7.80
CA THR A 81 -11.95 11.07 -7.37
C THR A 81 -11.54 10.72 -5.95
N LEU A 82 -10.26 10.43 -5.75
CA LEU A 82 -9.59 10.51 -4.46
C LEU A 82 -8.80 11.83 -4.42
N SER A 83 -9.23 12.77 -3.58
CA SER A 83 -8.62 14.09 -3.45
C SER A 83 -7.84 14.21 -2.14
N GLY A 84 -6.67 14.82 -2.20
CA GLY A 84 -5.84 15.15 -1.03
C GLY A 84 -6.10 16.54 -0.47
N ALA A 85 -7.02 17.30 -1.08
CA ALA A 85 -7.34 18.69 -0.74
C ALA A 85 -6.12 19.61 -0.64
N ASP A 86 -5.08 19.37 -1.44
CA ASP A 86 -3.80 20.05 -1.44
C ASP A 86 -3.05 19.99 -0.09
N GLN A 87 -3.44 19.05 0.78
CA GLN A 87 -2.91 18.94 2.15
C GLN A 87 -2.32 17.57 2.45
N HIS A 88 -2.76 16.53 1.73
CA HIS A 88 -2.42 15.15 2.07
C HIS A 88 -1.93 14.36 0.86
N ARG A 89 -0.99 13.46 1.14
CA ARG A 89 -0.58 12.43 0.19
C ARG A 89 -1.71 11.42 0.04
N LEU A 90 -1.98 10.99 -1.18
CA LEU A 90 -3.06 10.03 -1.41
C LEU A 90 -2.61 8.61 -1.06
N LEU A 91 -1.65 8.05 -1.80
CA LEU A 91 -1.29 6.63 -1.70
C LEU A 91 0.21 6.46 -1.41
N LEU A 92 0.51 5.93 -0.23
CA LEU A 92 1.82 5.38 0.13
C LEU A 92 1.75 3.86 -0.04
N ILE A 93 2.52 3.31 -0.98
CA ILE A 93 2.48 1.88 -1.32
C ILE A 93 3.82 1.24 -0.99
N GLY A 94 3.79 0.13 -0.28
CA GLY A 94 4.97 -0.60 0.15
C GLY A 94 5.53 -0.09 1.48
N ALA A 95 6.47 -0.86 2.02
CA ALA A 95 7.13 -0.59 3.27
C ALA A 95 8.55 -0.04 3.04
N SER A 96 9.20 0.40 4.12
CA SER A 96 10.64 0.66 4.09
C SER A 96 11.41 -0.61 3.70
N GLN A 97 12.59 -0.47 3.07
CA GLN A 97 13.48 -1.58 2.71
C GLN A 97 13.69 -2.55 3.89
N ASP A 98 13.83 -1.99 5.10
CA ASP A 98 14.19 -2.72 6.32
C ASP A 98 13.00 -3.42 6.99
N ALA A 99 11.76 -3.17 6.54
CA ALA A 99 10.56 -3.68 7.17
C ALA A 99 10.30 -5.19 6.94
N GLY A 100 11.07 -5.85 6.06
CA GLY A 100 10.79 -7.24 5.66
C GLY A 100 9.51 -7.38 4.81
N GLY A 101 8.98 -8.60 4.65
CA GLY A 101 7.67 -8.86 4.02
C GLY A 101 7.67 -9.27 2.53
N PRO A 102 6.60 -9.83 1.97
CA PRO A 102 6.56 -10.20 0.55
C PRO A 102 6.58 -8.95 -0.36
N ARG A 103 6.92 -9.14 -1.64
CA ARG A 103 6.68 -8.11 -2.67
C ARG A 103 5.18 -8.04 -2.95
N ILE A 104 4.62 -6.84 -2.96
CA ILE A 104 3.17 -6.63 -3.16
C ILE A 104 2.86 -6.08 -4.54
N LEU A 105 1.64 -6.33 -5.01
CA LEU A 105 1.12 -5.80 -6.26
C LEU A 105 -0.14 -4.98 -5.96
N VAL A 106 -0.10 -3.69 -6.31
CA VAL A 106 -1.27 -2.81 -6.22
C VAL A 106 -1.73 -2.43 -7.62
N ASN A 107 -3.00 -2.69 -7.92
CA ASN A 107 -3.62 -2.28 -9.18
C ASN A 107 -4.52 -1.08 -8.92
N LEU A 108 -4.28 0.03 -9.61
CA LEU A 108 -5.10 1.23 -9.59
C LEU A 108 -5.86 1.30 -10.92
N ASN A 109 -7.18 1.16 -10.87
CA ASN A 109 -8.03 1.12 -12.05
C ASN A 109 -9.08 2.23 -11.98
N ASP A 110 -9.27 2.95 -13.09
CA ASP A 110 -10.42 3.83 -13.27
C ASP A 110 -10.59 4.89 -12.17
N LEU A 111 -9.51 5.55 -11.75
CA LEU A 111 -9.52 6.54 -10.66
C LEU A 111 -9.11 7.93 -11.16
N VAL A 112 -9.60 8.97 -10.51
CA VAL A 112 -8.97 10.30 -10.55
C VAL A 112 -8.23 10.51 -9.23
N LEU A 113 -6.92 10.75 -9.31
CA LEU A 113 -6.06 11.06 -8.18
C LEU A 113 -5.71 12.55 -8.24
N ALA A 114 -6.35 13.34 -7.38
CA ALA A 114 -6.30 14.79 -7.48
C ALA A 114 -5.77 15.46 -6.21
N GLN A 115 -5.17 16.65 -6.37
CA GLN A 115 -4.87 17.56 -5.25
C GLN A 115 -4.06 16.88 -4.13
N GLY A 116 -3.21 15.92 -4.48
CA GLY A 116 -2.35 15.21 -3.53
C GLY A 116 -1.09 16.01 -3.25
N LEU A 117 -0.79 16.27 -1.97
CA LEU A 117 0.42 16.97 -1.54
C LEU A 117 1.31 16.07 -0.68
N ALA A 118 2.57 15.91 -1.08
CA ALA A 118 3.62 15.35 -0.24
C ALA A 118 4.71 16.39 -0.02
N GLN A 119 4.82 16.90 1.21
CA GLN A 119 5.87 17.85 1.60
C GLN A 119 6.90 17.16 2.51
N GLY A 120 8.17 17.28 2.16
CA GLY A 120 9.28 16.88 3.00
C GLY A 120 9.47 17.87 4.15
N GLY A 121 9.85 17.37 5.33
CA GLY A 121 10.19 18.23 6.45
C GLY A 121 11.47 19.01 6.20
N ASP A 122 11.58 20.22 6.74
CA ASP A 122 12.80 21.01 6.65
C ASP A 122 13.94 20.36 7.44
N GLY A 123 15.17 20.57 6.97
CA GLY A 123 16.37 20.18 7.69
C GLY A 123 16.56 21.00 8.97
N ALA A 124 17.32 20.45 9.91
CA ALA A 124 17.76 21.12 11.13
C ALA A 124 19.25 20.88 11.33
N ASP A 125 19.93 21.75 12.09
CA ASP A 125 21.33 21.58 12.52
C ASP A 125 22.32 21.30 11.38
N GLY A 126 22.19 22.03 10.26
CA GLY A 126 23.00 21.83 9.06
C GLY A 126 22.60 20.63 8.19
N GLY A 127 21.51 19.93 8.53
CA GLY A 127 20.93 18.85 7.75
C GLY A 127 20.20 19.32 6.50
N GLY A 128 20.15 18.43 5.49
CA GLY A 128 19.34 18.65 4.28
C GLY A 128 17.83 18.48 4.55
N GLY A 129 17.01 19.02 3.66
CA GLY A 129 15.55 18.85 3.71
C GLY A 129 15.10 17.45 3.32
N GLY A 130 13.95 17.04 3.85
CA GLY A 130 13.32 15.76 3.61
C GLY A 130 12.69 15.63 2.22
N LEU A 131 12.39 14.39 1.83
CA LEU A 131 11.77 14.07 0.55
C LEU A 131 10.27 14.40 0.54
N GLY A 132 9.81 15.14 -0.47
CA GLY A 132 8.39 15.26 -0.82
C GLY A 132 7.89 14.07 -1.63
N GLY A 133 7.87 12.88 -1.04
CA GLY A 133 7.64 11.65 -1.80
C GLY A 133 6.22 11.53 -2.35
N GLY A 134 6.03 11.83 -3.64
CA GLY A 134 4.86 11.48 -4.48
C GLY A 134 3.50 11.92 -3.93
N GLY A 135 3.04 13.12 -4.29
CA GLY A 135 1.75 13.68 -3.82
C GLY A 135 0.53 12.79 -4.10
N ALA A 136 0.42 12.23 -5.31
CA ALA A 136 -0.59 11.22 -5.63
C ALA A 136 -0.17 9.82 -5.16
N VAL A 137 0.90 9.29 -5.74
CA VAL A 137 1.37 7.94 -5.48
C VAL A 137 2.85 7.99 -5.14
N PHE A 138 3.20 7.41 -3.99
CA PHE A 138 4.57 7.12 -3.62
C PHE A 138 4.75 5.62 -3.46
N VAL A 139 5.51 5.03 -4.39
CA VAL A 139 5.87 3.62 -4.35
C VAL A 139 7.20 3.50 -3.63
N ASN A 140 7.15 2.97 -2.41
CA ASN A 140 8.32 2.61 -1.66
C ASN A 140 8.81 1.21 -2.10
N SER A 141 9.67 0.62 -1.30
CA SER A 141 10.37 -0.60 -1.62
C SER A 141 9.43 -1.80 -1.65
N ARG A 142 9.79 -2.82 -2.46
CA ARG A 142 9.09 -4.12 -2.52
C ARG A 142 7.62 -4.02 -2.95
N ALA A 143 7.27 -3.04 -3.76
CA ALA A 143 5.95 -2.94 -4.36
C ALA A 143 6.04 -2.76 -5.87
N ASP A 144 5.08 -3.36 -6.57
CA ASP A 144 4.77 -3.08 -7.96
C ASP A 144 3.40 -2.40 -8.02
N VAL A 145 3.28 -1.39 -8.87
CA VAL A 145 2.03 -0.68 -9.09
C VAL A 145 1.68 -0.72 -10.56
N VAL A 146 0.47 -1.18 -10.85
CA VAL A 146 -0.13 -1.13 -12.18
C VAL A 146 -1.18 -0.03 -12.17
N ILE A 147 -1.08 0.89 -13.12
CA ILE A 147 -1.97 2.04 -13.25
C ILE A 147 -2.70 1.93 -14.58
N ASN A 148 -4.01 1.75 -14.54
CA ASN A 148 -4.85 1.55 -15.71
C ASN A 148 -6.03 2.54 -15.70
N ASN A 149 -6.10 3.37 -16.73
CA ASN A 149 -7.15 4.39 -16.88
C ASN A 149 -7.29 5.30 -15.63
N VAL A 150 -6.16 5.81 -15.13
CA VAL A 150 -6.11 6.72 -13.99
C VAL A 150 -5.68 8.10 -14.44
N THR A 151 -6.40 9.12 -14.00
CA THR A 151 -6.02 10.53 -14.19
C THR A 151 -5.27 11.02 -12.94
N MET A 152 -4.12 11.66 -13.13
CA MET A 152 -3.40 12.34 -12.04
C MET A 152 -3.44 13.85 -12.27
N GLU A 153 -4.12 14.59 -11.42
CA GLU A 153 -4.37 16.02 -11.60
C GLU A 153 -3.94 16.85 -10.38
N ASN A 154 -3.25 17.98 -10.61
CA ASN A 154 -2.91 18.95 -9.58
C ASN A 154 -2.20 18.34 -8.34
N ASN A 155 -1.33 17.36 -8.54
CA ASN A 155 -0.58 16.73 -7.45
C ASN A 155 0.80 17.37 -7.31
N ALA A 156 1.26 17.57 -6.07
CA ALA A 156 2.54 18.20 -5.75
C ALA A 156 3.41 17.32 -4.85
N ALA A 157 4.70 17.26 -5.20
CA ALA A 157 5.77 16.61 -4.46
C ALA A 157 6.84 17.67 -4.16
N VAL A 158 6.90 18.13 -2.92
CA VAL A 158 7.71 19.29 -2.50
C VAL A 158 8.78 18.84 -1.50
N GLY A 159 10.05 18.96 -1.85
CA GLY A 159 11.14 18.71 -0.90
C GLY A 159 11.17 19.75 0.22
N GLY A 160 11.70 19.37 1.38
CA GLY A 160 11.96 20.32 2.47
C GLY A 160 13.13 21.24 2.16
N ALA A 161 13.19 22.39 2.83
CA ALA A 161 14.35 23.27 2.79
C ALA A 161 15.51 22.64 3.58
N GLY A 162 16.76 22.88 3.15
CA GLY A 162 17.93 22.56 3.97
C GLY A 162 18.13 23.58 5.09
N ALA A 163 18.76 23.18 6.18
CA ALA A 163 19.19 24.11 7.23
C ALA A 163 20.49 24.83 6.84
N ALA A 164 20.66 26.06 7.33
CA ALA A 164 21.93 26.77 7.24
C ALA A 164 23.04 25.96 7.95
N GLY A 165 24.19 25.81 7.30
CA GLY A 165 25.34 25.13 7.90
C GLY A 165 25.89 25.91 9.09
N VAL A 166 26.03 25.25 10.23
CA VAL A 166 26.74 25.81 11.40
C VAL A 166 28.22 25.48 11.23
N GLY A 167 28.95 26.35 10.53
CA GLY A 167 30.40 26.27 10.33
C GLY A 167 31.19 26.92 11.46
#